data_AF-A0A8X8W704-F1
#
_entry.id   AF-A0A8X8W704-F1
#
_cell.length_a   1.000
_cell.length_b   1.000
_cell.length_c   1.000
_cell.angle_alpha   90.00
_cell.angle_beta   90.00
_cell.angle_gamma   90.00
#
_symmetry.space_group_name_H-M   'P 1'
#
loop_
_entity.id
_entity.type
_entity.pdbx_description
1 polymer ?
#
loop_
_entity_poly.entity_id
_entity_poly.type
_entity_poly.pdbx_seq_one_letter_code
_entity_poly.pdbx_strand_id
1 'polypeptide(L)'
;MDHSAASAEMRSDFLQLLRSRRTAEGRFSLTSPFPLSVESAQPVKDPLFQETPTPTYSEAMESCPKKEIPNFKELLQEENFYLTTEAGEQGRLPVMLLKLKEVTPERRPAVVFLHSTHKNKEWLRPLLEAYASRNYIAIAIDSRYHGERARNLTTYQDALVSSWKHGDTMPFIFDTVWDLIKLADHLVERLDIDPSRIGITGESLGGMHAWLGAAADTRYSVVAPRNWSSGSCS
;
A
#
# COMPACT_ATOMS: atom_id res chain seq x y z
N MET A 1 15.23 29.73 8.92
CA MET A 1 13.86 29.32 8.57
C MET A 1 13.56 28.07 9.37
N ASP A 2 12.43 28.02 10.06
CA ASP A 2 12.05 26.81 10.79
C ASP A 2 11.63 25.74 9.77
N HIS A 3 12.51 24.77 9.54
CA HIS A 3 12.30 23.69 8.58
C HIS A 3 11.07 22.83 8.93
N SER A 4 10.63 22.83 10.20
CA SER A 4 9.43 22.14 10.66
C SER A 4 8.15 22.78 10.13
N ALA A 5 8.05 24.11 10.20
CA ALA A 5 6.89 24.87 9.75
C ALA A 5 6.70 24.76 8.22
N ALA A 6 7.78 24.90 7.45
CA ALA A 6 7.73 24.74 6.00
C ALA A 6 7.30 23.32 5.56
N SER A 7 7.76 22.30 6.28
CA SER A 7 7.38 20.91 6.00
C SER A 7 5.90 20.63 6.31
N ALA A 8 5.36 21.25 7.36
CA ALA A 8 3.94 21.15 7.71
C ALA A 8 3.05 21.87 6.69
N GLU A 9 3.47 23.03 6.20
CA GLU A 9 2.78 23.79 5.15
C GLU A 9 2.72 22.98 3.84
N MET A 10 3.85 22.47 3.36
CA MET A 10 3.89 21.62 2.16
C MET A 10 2.96 20.40 2.27
N ARG A 11 2.91 19.77 3.44
CA ARG A 11 2.00 18.64 3.68
C ARG A 11 0.54 19.08 3.64
N SER A 12 0.21 20.21 4.25
CA SER A 12 -1.14 20.77 4.23
C SER A 12 -1.60 21.06 2.80
N ASP A 13 -0.75 21.69 2.00
CA ASP A 13 -1.02 22.01 0.59
C ASP A 13 -1.23 20.74 -0.24
N PHE A 14 -0.37 19.73 -0.03
CA PHE A 14 -0.50 18.45 -0.71
C PHE A 14 -1.79 17.72 -0.34
N LEU A 15 -2.18 17.72 0.95
CA LEU A 15 -3.47 17.16 1.39
C LEU A 15 -4.66 17.94 0.81
N GLN A 16 -4.56 19.26 0.71
CA GLN A 16 -5.58 20.09 0.08
C GLN A 16 -5.72 19.77 -1.41
N LEU A 17 -4.62 19.56 -2.13
CA LEU A 17 -4.61 19.11 -3.52
C LEU A 17 -5.29 17.75 -3.68
N LEU A 18 -4.98 16.78 -2.82
CA LEU A 18 -5.63 15.45 -2.85
C LEU A 18 -7.14 15.55 -2.59
N ARG A 19 -7.57 16.43 -1.67
CA ARG A 19 -8.98 16.63 -1.35
C ARG A 19 -9.74 17.35 -2.47
N SER A 20 -9.17 18.41 -3.03
CA SER A 20 -9.85 19.25 -4.03
C SER A 20 -10.24 18.48 -5.28
N ARG A 21 -9.43 17.50 -5.72
CA ARG A 21 -9.76 16.59 -6.82
C ARG A 21 -11.05 15.81 -6.59
N ARG A 22 -11.23 15.29 -5.37
CA ARG A 22 -12.38 14.47 -5.00
C ARG A 22 -13.66 15.31 -4.90
N THR A 23 -13.52 16.60 -4.55
CA THR A 23 -14.64 17.56 -4.57
C THR A 23 -14.96 18.03 -6.00
N ALA A 24 -13.96 18.32 -6.83
CA ALA A 24 -14.13 18.83 -8.19
C ALA A 24 -14.73 17.79 -9.16
N GLU A 25 -14.46 16.49 -8.96
CA GLU A 25 -15.09 15.41 -9.72
C GLU A 25 -16.54 15.09 -9.26
N GLY A 26 -17.13 15.92 -8.39
CA GLY A 26 -18.46 15.69 -7.82
C GLY A 26 -18.54 14.47 -6.89
N ARG A 27 -17.39 13.90 -6.49
CA ARG A 27 -17.30 12.65 -5.71
C ARG A 27 -17.33 12.89 -4.19
N PHE A 28 -17.27 14.13 -3.72
CA PHE A 28 -17.40 14.51 -2.30
C PHE A 28 -18.15 15.84 -2.15
N SER A 29 -19.14 15.87 -1.25
CA SER A 29 -19.61 17.14 -0.66
C SER A 29 -18.62 17.56 0.42
N LEU A 30 -18.26 18.84 0.49
CA LEU A 30 -17.43 19.41 1.57
C LEU A 30 -18.01 19.18 2.98
N THR A 31 -19.26 18.72 3.07
CA THR A 31 -20.02 18.49 4.31
C THR A 31 -20.16 17.02 4.73
N SER A 32 -19.69 16.05 3.93
CA SER A 32 -19.78 14.63 4.29
C SER A 32 -18.59 13.84 3.75
N PRO A 33 -17.65 13.40 4.59
CA PRO A 33 -16.59 12.53 4.13
C PRO A 33 -17.18 11.18 3.70
N PHE A 34 -16.73 10.60 2.58
CA PHE A 34 -17.04 9.18 2.29
C PHE A 34 -16.66 8.36 3.52
N PRO A 35 -17.61 7.63 4.12
CA PRO A 35 -17.31 6.81 5.27
C PRO A 35 -16.29 5.74 4.83
N LEU A 36 -15.18 5.64 5.56
CA LEU A 36 -14.28 4.51 5.43
C LEU A 36 -15.10 3.24 5.65
N SER A 37 -15.20 2.39 4.63
CA SER A 37 -15.88 1.11 4.72
C SER A 37 -14.88 0.00 4.50
N VAL A 38 -14.94 -1.03 5.34
CA VAL A 38 -14.11 -2.22 5.25
C VAL A 38 -15.00 -3.39 4.86
N GLU A 39 -14.72 -4.01 3.72
CA GLU A 39 -15.43 -5.19 3.24
C GLU A 39 -14.48 -6.39 3.26
N SER A 40 -14.88 -7.49 3.88
CA SER A 40 -14.09 -8.73 3.84
C SER A 40 -13.98 -9.25 2.40
N ALA A 41 -12.81 -9.75 2.05
CA ALA A 41 -12.48 -10.28 0.73
C ALA A 41 -11.95 -11.72 0.84
N GLN A 42 -12.08 -12.47 -0.26
CA GLN A 42 -11.45 -13.78 -0.37
C GLN A 42 -10.03 -13.62 -0.94
N PRO A 43 -9.08 -14.50 -0.60
CA PRO A 43 -7.77 -14.52 -1.25
C PRO A 43 -7.90 -14.66 -2.76
N VAL A 44 -7.07 -13.90 -3.49
CA VAL A 44 -7.03 -13.94 -4.95
C VAL A 44 -6.41 -15.25 -5.42
N LYS A 45 -7.16 -16.05 -6.19
CA LYS A 45 -6.68 -17.35 -6.70
C LYS A 45 -5.77 -17.19 -7.91
N ASP A 46 -6.14 -16.31 -8.83
CA ASP A 46 -5.47 -16.08 -10.10
C ASP A 46 -5.06 -14.60 -10.22
N PRO A 47 -3.97 -14.18 -9.55
CA PRO A 47 -3.56 -12.78 -9.53
C PRO A 47 -3.10 -12.31 -10.92
N LEU A 48 -3.60 -11.15 -11.35
CA LEU A 48 -3.20 -10.52 -12.61
C LEU A 48 -1.84 -9.82 -12.43
N PHE A 49 -0.82 -10.36 -13.09
CA PHE A 49 0.47 -9.70 -13.27
C PHE A 49 0.50 -9.07 -14.65
N GLN A 50 0.87 -7.79 -14.73
CA GLN A 50 0.92 -7.03 -16.00
C GLN A 50 2.29 -7.14 -16.68
N GLU A 51 3.01 -8.24 -16.43
CA GLU A 51 4.33 -8.53 -16.96
C GLU A 51 4.31 -9.85 -17.73
N THR A 52 5.03 -9.89 -18.86
CA THR A 52 5.13 -11.06 -19.73
C THR A 52 6.61 -11.41 -19.93
N PRO A 53 7.04 -12.65 -19.63
CA PRO A 53 6.25 -13.75 -19.08
C PRO A 53 5.80 -13.49 -17.63
N THR A 54 4.72 -14.15 -17.21
CA THR A 54 4.21 -14.03 -15.84
C THR A 54 5.32 -14.36 -14.85
N PRO A 55 5.62 -13.46 -13.90
CA PRO A 55 6.68 -13.68 -12.94
C PRO A 55 6.25 -14.75 -11.93
N THR A 56 7.08 -15.78 -11.76
CA THR A 56 6.77 -16.92 -10.87
C THR A 56 7.62 -16.95 -9.61
N TYR A 57 8.78 -16.28 -9.60
CA TYR A 57 9.74 -16.35 -8.51
C TYR A 57 10.60 -15.10 -8.40
N SER A 58 11.01 -14.76 -7.17
CA SER A 58 12.02 -13.73 -6.91
C SER A 58 12.93 -14.14 -5.75
N GLU A 59 14.21 -14.36 -6.06
CA GLU A 59 15.25 -14.60 -5.06
C GLU A 59 15.34 -13.43 -4.07
N ALA A 60 15.20 -12.19 -4.55
CA ALA A 60 15.21 -11.00 -3.72
C ALA A 60 14.05 -10.97 -2.70
N MET A 61 12.88 -11.51 -3.04
CA MET A 61 11.75 -11.60 -2.11
C MET A 61 11.93 -12.75 -1.11
N GLU A 62 12.44 -13.90 -1.56
CA GLU A 62 12.63 -15.09 -0.71
C GLU A 62 13.86 -15.01 0.20
N SER A 63 14.86 -14.20 -0.16
CA SER A 63 16.09 -13.99 0.64
C SER A 63 15.85 -13.23 1.95
N CYS A 64 14.66 -12.67 2.18
CA CYS A 64 14.33 -12.01 3.43
C CYS A 64 14.36 -13.03 4.59
N PRO A 65 15.23 -12.86 5.62
CA PRO A 65 15.40 -13.89 6.64
C PRO A 65 14.10 -14.22 7.37
N LYS A 66 13.64 -15.47 7.33
CA LYS A 66 12.44 -15.89 8.06
C LYS A 66 12.86 -16.45 9.42
N LYS A 67 12.12 -16.14 10.48
CA LYS A 67 12.31 -16.82 11.76
C LYS A 67 11.70 -18.23 11.63
N GLU A 68 12.49 -19.26 11.91
CA GLU A 68 11.97 -20.62 11.92
C GLU A 68 10.96 -20.79 13.05
N ILE A 69 9.72 -21.09 12.67
CA ILE A 69 8.61 -21.33 13.59
C ILE A 69 8.00 -22.69 13.24
N PRO A 70 7.95 -23.64 14.18
CA PRO A 70 7.21 -24.88 13.99
C PRO A 70 5.75 -24.60 13.65
N ASN A 71 5.20 -25.31 12.66
CA ASN A 71 3.81 -25.16 12.20
C ASN A 71 3.45 -23.73 11.75
N PHE A 72 4.43 -22.97 11.21
CA PHE A 72 4.24 -21.58 10.78
C PHE A 72 2.98 -21.37 9.92
N LYS A 73 2.73 -22.24 8.94
CA LYS A 73 1.55 -22.13 8.05
C LYS A 73 0.21 -22.27 8.79
N GLU A 74 0.16 -23.04 9.88
CA GLU A 74 -1.05 -23.22 10.69
C GLU A 74 -1.28 -22.02 11.63
N LEU A 75 -0.19 -21.37 12.03
CA LEU A 75 -0.18 -20.19 12.89
C LEU A 75 -0.37 -18.88 12.10
N LEU A 76 -0.11 -18.89 10.79
CA LEU A 76 -0.30 -17.73 9.93
C LEU A 76 -1.79 -17.46 9.73
N GLN A 77 -2.20 -16.23 10.01
CA GLN A 77 -3.52 -15.70 9.73
C GLN A 77 -3.43 -14.72 8.57
N GLU A 78 -4.25 -14.96 7.56
CA GLU A 78 -4.41 -14.10 6.40
C GLU A 78 -5.78 -13.42 6.45
N GLU A 79 -5.77 -12.10 6.35
CA GLU A 79 -6.95 -11.26 6.20
C GLU A 79 -6.87 -10.56 4.84
N ASN A 80 -7.87 -10.77 3.97
CA ASN A 80 -8.03 -9.97 2.77
C ASN A 80 -9.28 -9.11 2.94
N PHE A 81 -9.18 -7.84 2.59
CA PHE A 81 -10.32 -6.92 2.64
C PHE A 81 -10.17 -5.79 1.64
N TYR A 82 -11.30 -5.16 1.32
CA TYR A 82 -11.34 -3.94 0.54
C TYR A 82 -11.61 -2.76 1.45
N LEU A 83 -10.79 -1.72 1.31
CA LEU A 83 -11.00 -0.44 1.96
C LEU A 83 -11.51 0.56 0.92
N THR A 84 -12.71 1.11 1.12
CA THR A 84 -13.21 2.15 0.21
C THR A 84 -12.61 3.49 0.60
N THR A 85 -11.76 4.03 -0.27
CA THR A 85 -11.02 5.29 -0.06
C THR A 85 -11.64 6.46 -0.83
N GLU A 86 -12.35 6.17 -1.92
CA GLU A 86 -13.12 7.13 -2.72
C GLU A 86 -14.14 6.41 -3.64
N ALA A 87 -15.00 7.19 -4.30
CA ALA A 87 -15.95 6.64 -5.26
C ALA A 87 -15.28 6.12 -6.54
N GLY A 88 -15.80 5.01 -7.08
CA GLY A 88 -15.35 4.38 -8.32
C GLY A 88 -14.49 3.14 -8.08
N GLU A 89 -14.30 2.32 -9.13
CA GLU A 89 -13.58 1.03 -9.02
C GLU A 89 -12.16 1.19 -8.48
N GLN A 90 -11.46 2.24 -8.91
CA GLN A 90 -10.11 2.48 -8.43
C GLN A 90 -10.08 2.79 -6.94
N GLY A 91 -11.08 3.49 -6.40
CA GLY A 91 -11.18 3.87 -4.99
C GLY A 91 -11.46 2.72 -4.02
N ARG A 92 -11.66 1.50 -4.53
CA ARG A 92 -11.73 0.27 -3.72
C ARG A 92 -10.33 -0.30 -3.58
N LEU A 93 -9.73 -0.22 -2.39
CA LEU A 93 -8.36 -0.64 -2.09
C LEU A 93 -8.29 -2.10 -1.64
N PRO A 94 -7.74 -3.02 -2.46
CA PRO A 94 -7.45 -4.37 -2.03
C PRO A 94 -6.27 -4.36 -1.07
N VAL A 95 -6.48 -4.97 0.09
CA VAL A 95 -5.48 -5.10 1.15
C VAL A 95 -5.36 -6.58 1.53
N MET A 96 -4.11 -7.06 1.57
CA MET A 96 -3.75 -8.36 2.12
C MET A 96 -2.92 -8.14 3.36
N LEU A 97 -3.35 -8.71 4.48
CA LEU A 97 -2.69 -8.61 5.77
C LEU A 97 -2.33 -10.02 6.27
N LEU A 98 -1.05 -10.22 6.58
CA LEU A 98 -0.55 -11.44 7.21
C LEU A 98 -0.06 -11.14 8.63
N LYS A 99 -0.51 -11.95 9.57
CA LYS A 99 -0.07 -11.89 10.97
C LYS A 99 -0.02 -13.28 11.57
N LEU A 100 0.75 -13.48 12.63
CA LEU A 100 0.65 -14.71 13.43
C LEU A 100 -0.60 -14.66 14.31
N LYS A 101 -1.25 -15.81 14.51
CA LYS A 101 -2.32 -15.98 15.49
C LYS A 101 -1.85 -15.55 16.86
N GLU A 102 -2.67 -14.77 17.54
CA GLU A 102 -2.35 -14.25 18.86
C GLU A 102 -2.43 -15.36 19.90
N VAL A 103 -1.32 -15.55 20.63
CA VAL A 103 -1.33 -16.30 21.90
C VAL A 103 -1.68 -15.37 23.06
N THR A 104 -1.40 -14.07 22.89
CA THR A 104 -1.70 -12.99 23.84
C THR A 104 -2.14 -11.74 23.10
N PRO A 105 -3.12 -10.97 23.61
CA PRO A 105 -3.55 -9.71 23.02
C PRO A 105 -2.49 -8.63 23.27
N GLU A 106 -1.54 -8.50 22.35
CA GLU A 106 -0.49 -7.48 22.36
C GLU A 106 -0.57 -6.65 21.08
N ARG A 107 -0.41 -5.33 21.21
CA ARG A 107 -0.27 -4.43 20.06
C ARG A 107 1.07 -4.63 19.37
N ARG A 108 1.04 -4.97 18.10
CA ARG A 108 2.22 -5.30 17.30
C ARG A 108 2.61 -4.16 16.36
N PRO A 109 3.91 -4.06 16.02
CA PRO A 109 4.33 -3.18 14.94
C PRO A 109 3.75 -3.65 13.59
N ALA A 110 3.31 -2.70 12.77
CA ALA A 110 2.80 -2.97 11.43
C ALA A 110 3.78 -2.47 10.36
N VAL A 111 3.87 -3.18 9.24
CA VAL A 111 4.68 -2.76 8.09
C VAL A 111 3.86 -2.88 6.82
N VAL A 112 3.70 -1.76 6.10
CA VAL A 112 3.03 -1.69 4.80
C VAL A 112 4.06 -1.85 3.68
N PHE A 113 3.84 -2.83 2.80
CA PHE A 113 4.67 -3.17 1.66
C PHE A 113 3.98 -2.78 0.36
N LEU A 114 4.72 -2.10 -0.50
CA LEU A 114 4.24 -1.63 -1.81
C LEU A 114 5.02 -2.30 -2.94
N HIS A 115 4.28 -2.87 -3.88
CA HIS A 115 4.84 -3.62 -5.00
C HIS A 115 5.37 -2.67 -6.09
N SER A 116 6.23 -3.18 -6.96
CA SER A 116 6.72 -2.45 -8.13
C SER A 116 5.73 -2.48 -9.29
N THR A 117 6.02 -1.70 -10.33
CA THR A 117 5.22 -1.63 -11.54
C THR A 117 4.99 -3.02 -12.13
N HIS A 118 3.78 -3.26 -12.63
CA HIS A 118 3.33 -4.51 -13.23
C HIS A 118 3.19 -5.72 -12.28
N LYS A 119 3.54 -5.56 -11.00
CA LYS A 119 3.29 -6.55 -9.93
C LYS A 119 1.97 -6.24 -9.21
N ASN A 120 1.69 -7.01 -8.15
CA ASN A 120 0.51 -6.89 -7.28
C ASN A 120 0.89 -7.24 -5.84
N LYS A 121 -0.07 -7.14 -4.91
CA LYS A 121 0.13 -7.49 -3.49
C LYS A 121 0.50 -8.96 -3.28
N GLU A 122 0.01 -9.88 -4.11
CA GLU A 122 0.34 -11.32 -4.01
C GLU A 122 1.83 -11.57 -4.25
N TRP A 123 2.48 -10.77 -5.10
CA TRP A 123 3.94 -10.81 -5.32
C TRP A 123 4.75 -10.63 -4.03
N LEU A 124 4.22 -9.88 -3.08
CA LEU A 124 4.90 -9.53 -1.83
C LEU A 124 4.70 -10.57 -0.73
N ARG A 125 3.91 -11.63 -0.97
CA ARG A 125 3.60 -12.65 0.04
C ARG A 125 4.84 -13.23 0.74
N PRO A 126 5.95 -13.60 0.05
CA PRO A 126 7.14 -14.11 0.74
C PRO A 126 7.73 -13.12 1.76
N LEU A 127 7.69 -11.81 1.45
CA LEU A 127 8.11 -10.77 2.39
C LEU A 127 7.13 -10.64 3.56
N LEU A 128 5.83 -10.67 3.28
CA LEU A 128 4.82 -10.60 4.34
C LEU A 128 4.95 -11.77 5.32
N GLU A 129 5.18 -12.98 4.82
CA GLU A 129 5.45 -14.16 5.65
C GLU A 129 6.72 -13.99 6.49
N ALA A 130 7.80 -13.47 5.90
CA ALA A 130 9.04 -13.22 6.62
C ALA A 130 8.83 -12.24 7.79
N TYR A 131 8.08 -11.17 7.59
CA TYR A 131 7.77 -10.21 8.66
C TYR A 131 6.76 -10.75 9.67
N ALA A 132 5.74 -11.48 9.23
CA ALA A 132 4.81 -12.17 10.12
C ALA A 132 5.55 -13.16 11.04
N SER A 133 6.53 -13.91 10.52
CA SER A 133 7.37 -14.82 11.33
C SER A 133 8.16 -14.11 12.44
N ARG A 134 8.38 -12.80 12.31
CA ARG A 134 9.06 -11.97 13.31
C ARG A 134 8.08 -11.20 14.21
N ASN A 135 6.81 -11.60 14.23
CA ASN A 135 5.72 -11.01 15.01
C ASN A 135 5.30 -9.59 14.58
N TYR A 136 5.51 -9.24 13.31
CA TYR A 136 4.95 -8.02 12.71
C TYR A 136 3.58 -8.30 12.09
N ILE A 137 2.75 -7.28 12.01
CA ILE A 137 1.58 -7.28 11.12
C ILE A 137 2.03 -6.78 9.76
N ALA A 138 2.11 -7.67 8.78
CA ALA A 138 2.64 -7.36 7.46
C ALA A 138 1.48 -7.14 6.48
N ILE A 139 1.47 -5.99 5.81
CA ILE A 139 0.34 -5.54 4.98
C ILE A 139 0.85 -5.27 3.57
N ALA A 140 0.14 -5.72 2.54
CA ALA A 140 0.37 -5.34 1.15
C ALA A 140 -0.92 -4.80 0.54
N ILE A 141 -0.78 -3.85 -0.40
CA ILE A 141 -1.90 -3.28 -1.14
C ILE A 141 -1.65 -3.32 -2.64
N ASP A 142 -2.72 -3.36 -3.42
CA ASP A 142 -2.64 -3.13 -4.86
C ASP A 142 -2.67 -1.62 -5.15
N SER A 143 -1.60 -1.11 -5.76
CA SER A 143 -1.54 0.27 -6.25
C SER A 143 -2.61 0.50 -7.33
N ARG A 144 -2.97 1.77 -7.58
CA ARG A 144 -3.91 2.13 -8.66
C ARG A 144 -3.53 1.44 -9.98
N TYR A 145 -4.51 0.89 -10.68
CA TYR A 145 -4.39 0.18 -11.96
C TYR A 145 -3.54 -1.10 -11.98
N HIS A 146 -3.30 -1.71 -10.81
CA HIS A 146 -2.57 -2.98 -10.66
C HIS A 146 -3.40 -4.05 -9.93
N GLY A 147 -3.00 -5.32 -10.05
CA GLY A 147 -3.62 -6.43 -9.33
C GLY A 147 -5.13 -6.51 -9.53
N GLU A 148 -5.91 -6.52 -8.44
CA GLU A 148 -7.38 -6.55 -8.51
C GLU A 148 -8.00 -5.25 -9.06
N ARG A 149 -7.22 -4.17 -9.18
CA ARG A 149 -7.64 -2.90 -9.78
C ARG A 149 -7.28 -2.79 -11.27
N ALA A 150 -6.69 -3.83 -11.85
CA ALA A 150 -6.39 -3.93 -13.28
C ALA A 150 -7.42 -4.81 -13.99
N ARG A 151 -7.76 -4.48 -15.23
CA ARG A 151 -8.68 -5.28 -16.06
C ARG A 151 -7.94 -6.16 -17.08
N ASN A 152 -6.74 -5.75 -17.46
CA ASN A 152 -5.90 -6.40 -18.46
C ASN A 152 -4.42 -6.02 -18.27
N LEU A 153 -3.55 -6.60 -19.10
CA LEU A 153 -2.09 -6.39 -19.05
C LEU A 153 -1.68 -4.93 -19.30
N THR A 154 -2.45 -4.17 -20.07
CA THR A 154 -2.11 -2.79 -20.46
C THR A 154 -2.74 -1.74 -19.55
N THR A 155 -3.60 -2.11 -18.59
CA THR A 155 -4.43 -1.15 -17.81
C THR A 155 -3.61 -0.01 -17.19
N TYR A 156 -2.45 -0.32 -16.61
CA TYR A 156 -1.54 0.69 -16.04
C TYR A 156 -0.95 1.62 -17.12
N GLN A 157 -0.51 1.05 -18.24
CA GLN A 157 0.08 1.81 -19.35
C GLN A 157 -0.98 2.69 -20.03
N ASP A 158 -2.18 2.17 -20.25
CA ASP A 158 -3.31 2.89 -20.81
C ASP A 158 -3.71 4.07 -19.92
N ALA A 159 -3.71 3.87 -18.60
CA ALA A 159 -3.95 4.94 -17.63
C ALA A 159 -2.85 6.03 -17.68
N LEU A 160 -1.58 5.64 -17.79
CA LEU A 160 -0.47 6.59 -17.95
C LEU A 160 -0.59 7.41 -19.24
N VAL A 161 -0.83 6.73 -20.37
CA VAL A 161 -0.98 7.37 -21.67
C VAL A 161 -2.20 8.31 -21.67
N SER A 162 -3.30 7.90 -21.05
CA SER A 162 -4.50 8.74 -20.92
C SER A 162 -4.23 9.99 -20.08
N SER A 163 -3.60 9.84 -18.91
CA SER A 163 -3.22 10.95 -18.03
C SER A 163 -2.29 11.94 -18.74
N TRP A 164 -1.29 11.45 -19.47
CA TRP A 164 -0.38 12.29 -20.25
C TRP A 164 -1.08 13.07 -21.37
N LYS A 165 -1.99 12.40 -22.11
CA LYS A 165 -2.66 13.00 -23.27
C LYS A 165 -3.67 14.07 -22.90
N HIS A 166 -4.47 13.82 -21.86
CA HIS A 166 -5.60 14.67 -21.53
C HIS A 166 -5.28 15.67 -20.42
N GLY A 167 -4.29 15.38 -19.55
CA GLY A 167 -4.00 16.24 -18.39
C GLY A 167 -5.10 16.26 -17.32
N ASP A 168 -6.26 15.64 -17.59
CA ASP A 168 -7.43 15.57 -16.72
C ASP A 168 -7.17 14.85 -15.39
N THR A 169 -6.10 14.06 -15.33
CA THR A 169 -5.62 13.41 -14.11
C THR A 169 -4.16 13.81 -13.91
N MET A 170 -3.82 14.50 -12.80
CA MET A 170 -2.43 14.44 -12.30
C MET A 170 -2.02 12.97 -12.18
N PRO A 171 -0.72 12.62 -12.27
CA PRO A 171 -0.29 11.24 -12.32
C PRO A 171 -0.96 10.49 -11.17
N PHE A 172 -1.80 9.50 -11.51
CA PHE A 172 -2.59 8.71 -10.56
C PHE A 172 -1.73 8.04 -9.46
N ILE A 173 -0.40 8.11 -9.61
CA ILE A 173 0.62 7.92 -8.58
C ILE A 173 0.20 8.60 -7.25
N PHE A 174 -0.32 9.83 -7.29
CA PHE A 174 -0.77 10.53 -6.08
C PHE A 174 -2.07 9.96 -5.50
N ASP A 175 -2.91 9.29 -6.29
CA ASP A 175 -4.13 8.67 -5.77
C ASP A 175 -3.83 7.43 -4.92
N THR A 176 -2.74 6.72 -5.20
CA THR A 176 -2.24 5.68 -4.28
C THR A 176 -1.78 6.29 -2.95
N VAL A 177 -1.29 7.54 -2.93
CA VAL A 177 -0.93 8.23 -1.68
C VAL A 177 -2.17 8.53 -0.83
N TRP A 178 -3.29 8.89 -1.47
CA TRP A 178 -4.56 9.02 -0.77
C TRP A 178 -5.02 7.69 -0.16
N ASP A 179 -4.85 6.58 -0.88
CA ASP A 179 -5.13 5.25 -0.35
C ASP A 179 -4.30 4.94 0.89
N LEU A 180 -3.02 5.34 0.91
CA LEU A 180 -2.14 5.14 2.05
C LEU A 180 -2.61 5.95 3.27
N ILE A 181 -3.01 7.20 3.09
CA ILE A 181 -3.60 8.02 4.17
C ILE A 181 -4.85 7.32 4.74
N LYS A 182 -5.71 6.78 3.87
CA LYS A 182 -6.93 6.06 4.28
C LYS A 182 -6.63 4.72 4.94
N LEU A 183 -5.60 4.02 4.45
CA LEU A 183 -5.10 2.82 5.09
C LEU A 183 -4.60 3.16 6.51
N ALA A 184 -3.84 4.24 6.68
CA ALA A 184 -3.39 4.68 8.00
C ALA A 184 -4.56 5.05 8.94
N ASP A 185 -5.65 5.64 8.43
CA ASP A 185 -6.90 5.82 9.19
C ASP A 185 -7.40 4.47 9.75
N HIS A 186 -7.46 3.44 8.91
CA HIS A 186 -7.89 2.10 9.32
C HIS A 186 -6.90 1.43 10.29
N LEU A 187 -5.59 1.52 10.05
CA LEU A 187 -4.59 0.82 10.86
C LEU A 187 -4.49 1.37 12.29
N VAL A 188 -4.73 2.67 12.50
CA VAL A 188 -4.70 3.29 13.84
C VAL A 188 -5.91 2.90 14.69
N GLU A 189 -7.04 2.59 14.07
CA GLU A 189 -8.26 2.13 14.77
C GLU A 189 -8.19 0.66 15.19
N ARG A 190 -7.27 -0.12 14.61
CA ARG A 190 -7.12 -1.54 14.89
C ARG A 190 -6.50 -1.78 16.27
N LEU A 191 -7.12 -2.67 17.04
CA LEU A 191 -6.70 -3.00 18.41
C LEU A 191 -5.43 -3.87 18.47
N ASP A 192 -5.12 -4.59 17.37
CA ASP A 192 -3.95 -5.46 17.24
C ASP A 192 -2.67 -4.73 16.78
N ILE A 193 -2.80 -3.47 16.34
CA ILE A 193 -1.70 -2.64 15.84
C ILE A 193 -1.32 -1.57 16.87
N ASP A 194 -0.03 -1.35 17.03
CA ASP A 194 0.49 -0.19 17.75
C ASP A 194 0.55 1.03 16.82
N PRO A 195 -0.27 2.07 17.03
CA PRO A 195 -0.30 3.24 16.15
C PRO A 195 0.99 4.05 16.15
N SER A 196 1.87 3.83 17.14
CA SER A 196 3.21 4.47 17.20
C SER A 196 4.30 3.69 16.46
N ARG A 197 3.98 2.49 15.94
CA ARG A 197 4.94 1.59 15.27
C ARG A 197 4.39 1.10 13.93
N ILE A 198 4.07 2.04 13.04
CA ILE A 198 3.65 1.74 11.66
C ILE A 198 4.78 2.13 10.70
N GLY A 199 5.37 1.16 10.03
CA GLY A 199 6.38 1.34 8.99
C GLY A 199 5.80 1.24 7.58
N ILE A 200 6.48 1.83 6.60
CA ILE A 200 6.15 1.71 5.18
C ILE A 200 7.40 1.48 4.32
N THR A 201 7.30 0.57 3.35
CA THR A 201 8.39 0.22 2.44
C THR A 201 7.84 -0.21 1.09
N GLY A 202 8.69 -0.22 0.06
CA GLY A 202 8.31 -0.68 -1.26
C GLY A 202 9.47 -0.63 -2.23
N GLU A 203 9.26 -1.20 -3.42
CA GLU A 203 10.27 -1.29 -4.48
C GLU A 203 9.83 -0.51 -5.74
N SER A 204 10.74 0.27 -6.32
CA SER A 204 10.49 1.08 -7.53
C SER A 204 9.26 1.99 -7.39
N LEU A 205 8.17 1.75 -8.13
CA LEU A 205 6.89 2.46 -7.96
C LEU A 205 6.40 2.42 -6.50
N GLY A 206 6.53 1.26 -5.85
CA GLY A 206 6.21 1.10 -4.44
C GLY A 206 7.13 1.90 -3.52
N GLY A 207 8.41 2.08 -3.87
CA GLY A 207 9.34 2.92 -3.14
C GLY A 207 8.97 4.40 -3.24
N MET A 208 8.58 4.85 -4.43
CA MET A 208 8.04 6.20 -4.64
C MET A 208 6.76 6.44 -3.84
N HIS A 209 5.80 5.51 -3.89
CA HIS A 209 4.57 5.60 -3.08
C HIS A 209 4.87 5.56 -1.57
N ALA A 210 5.83 4.76 -1.12
CA ALA A 210 6.22 4.70 0.29
C ALA A 210 6.76 6.04 0.77
N TRP A 211 7.65 6.65 -0.03
CA TRP A 211 8.23 7.96 0.27
C TRP A 211 7.17 9.07 0.29
N LEU A 212 6.32 9.14 -0.74
CA LEU A 212 5.24 10.12 -0.82
C LEU A 212 4.19 9.92 0.29
N GLY A 213 3.85 8.68 0.61
CA GLY A 213 2.93 8.32 1.71
C GLY A 213 3.45 8.79 3.06
N ALA A 214 4.71 8.51 3.37
CA ALA A 214 5.32 8.97 4.62
C ALA A 214 5.52 10.48 4.69
N ALA A 215 5.75 11.15 3.55
CA ALA A 215 5.80 12.61 3.51
C ALA A 215 4.42 13.24 3.79
N ALA A 216 3.36 12.63 3.23
CA ALA A 216 1.98 13.09 3.35
C ALA A 216 1.33 12.76 4.71
N ASP A 217 1.73 11.67 5.36
CA ASP A 217 1.13 11.17 6.59
C ASP A 217 2.18 10.81 7.65
N THR A 218 2.19 11.57 8.75
CA THR A 218 3.18 11.40 9.83
C THR A 218 2.92 10.18 10.71
N ARG A 219 1.82 9.45 10.52
CA ARG A 219 1.55 8.20 11.26
C ARG A 219 2.48 7.07 10.82
N TYR A 220 3.04 7.16 9.62
CA TYR A 220 4.14 6.28 9.21
C TYR A 220 5.44 6.70 9.93
N SER A 221 5.76 5.99 11.00
CA SER A 221 6.88 6.31 11.90
C SER A 221 8.24 6.08 11.25
N VAL A 222 8.32 5.15 10.29
CA VAL A 222 9.56 4.82 9.56
C VAL A 222 9.22 4.55 8.10
N VAL A 223 10.05 5.09 7.19
CA VAL A 223 9.99 4.82 5.76
C VAL A 223 11.32 4.25 5.27
N ALA A 224 11.26 3.12 4.57
CA ALA A 224 12.43 2.47 3.97
C ALA A 224 12.17 2.23 2.48
N PRO A 225 12.22 3.27 1.63
CA PRO A 225 11.92 3.14 0.22
C PRO A 225 13.10 2.50 -0.51
N ARG A 226 12.85 1.46 -1.30
CA ARG A 226 13.84 0.87 -2.21
C ARG A 226 13.59 1.36 -3.63
N ASN A 227 14.16 2.51 -3.95
CA ASN A 227 14.25 2.99 -5.32
C ASN A 227 15.57 2.44 -5.88
N TRP A 228 15.52 1.47 -6.79
CA TRP A 228 16.75 0.84 -7.30
C TRP A 228 17.70 1.86 -7.93
N SER A 229 18.91 2.01 -7.38
CA SER A 229 20.12 2.32 -8.16
C SER A 229 20.85 1.01 -8.39
N SER A 230 21.09 0.64 -9.65
CA SER A 230 21.99 -0.44 -10.01
C SER A 230 23.37 -0.15 -9.44
N GLY A 231 23.71 -0.90 -8.40
CA GLY A 231 25.00 -0.85 -7.74
C GLY A 231 25.23 -2.18 -7.06
N SER A 232 25.64 -3.17 -7.83
CA SER A 232 26.42 -4.28 -7.31
C SER A 232 27.62 -3.66 -6.59
N CYS A 233 27.61 -3.63 -5.26
CA CYS A 233 28.85 -3.63 -4.51
C CYS A 233 29.42 -5.03 -4.62
N SER A 234 30.09 -5.28 -5.73
CA SER A 234 31.15 -6.28 -5.87
C SER A 234 32.48 -5.61 -5.55
#